data_AF-A0A957G8A9-F1
#
_entry.id   AF-A0A957G8A9-F1
#
_cell.length_a   1.000
_cell.length_b   1.000
_cell.length_c   1.000
_cell.angle_alpha   90.00
_cell.angle_beta   90.00
_cell.angle_gamma   90.00
#
_symmetry.space_group_name_H-M   'P 1'
#
loop_
_entity.id
_entity.type
_entity.pdbx_description
1 polymer ?
#
loop_
_entity_poly.entity_id
_entity_poly.type
_entity_poly.pdbx_seq_one_letter_code
_entity_poly.pdbx_strand_id
1 'polypeptide(L)'
;MEIMMDTHYYVFIHRPDPNWLAGKPIAEQPLAGHFRYMSHLQSRQKLVLERLFFLFVLTILFNAACNLRGPISPSSSSPTPTVEQAVVAAVSAKFESDFYASRDDCIQAVAEETTNWCRFPLASELTYQPEWEQLFPNTLFYLVDIGLWRSEEDTLPGHQQEETHRFVAAWQAEEVYMVQGFGELLDANAISVTDANRELVAQSFALMSIPAYLGGGVRFLEWSAIEPVSGRHKYNYYLKGWTEIWGCQFTWLYVFTDQWLPVVTRTPINACASGDYVENYKYFGLADEGILVSPHAYLEDFYFNR
;
A
#
# COMPACT_ATOMS: atom_id res chain seq x y z
N MET A 1 -6.62 9.87 -42.76
CA MET A 1 -5.84 10.70 -41.83
C MET A 1 -5.55 9.83 -40.63
N GLU A 2 -4.47 9.06 -40.72
CA GLU A 2 -3.99 8.20 -39.64
C GLU A 2 -3.27 9.06 -38.63
N ILE A 3 -3.76 9.04 -37.39
CA ILE A 3 -3.03 9.59 -36.24
C ILE A 3 -2.39 8.37 -35.57
N MET A 4 -1.12 8.12 -35.91
CA MET A 4 -0.23 7.36 -35.03
C MET A 4 0.01 8.20 -33.78
N MET A 5 -0.36 7.69 -32.61
CA MET A 5 0.12 8.23 -31.34
C MET A 5 1.07 7.21 -30.71
N ASP A 6 2.35 7.58 -30.75
CA ASP A 6 3.46 6.93 -30.05
C ASP A 6 3.20 6.88 -28.53
N THR A 7 3.05 5.68 -28.00
CA THR A 7 3.10 5.44 -26.56
C THR A 7 4.57 5.33 -26.16
N HIS A 8 5.06 6.30 -25.38
CA HIS A 8 6.40 6.28 -24.82
C HIS A 8 6.48 5.22 -23.72
N TYR A 9 7.29 4.18 -23.93
CA TYR A 9 7.70 3.25 -22.89
C TYR A 9 9.05 3.70 -22.32
N TYR A 10 9.12 3.91 -21.00
CA TYR A 10 10.39 3.98 -20.29
C TYR A 10 10.96 2.56 -20.19
N VAL A 11 11.96 2.26 -21.03
CA VAL A 11 12.77 1.05 -20.91
C VAL A 11 13.98 1.38 -20.05
N PHE A 12 14.03 0.83 -18.83
CA PHE A 12 15.28 0.75 -18.08
C PHE A 12 16.14 -0.38 -18.67
N ILE A 13 16.91 -0.04 -19.71
CA ILE A 13 18.03 -0.88 -20.17
C ILE A 13 19.24 -0.50 -19.31
N HIS A 14 19.68 -1.42 -18.44
CA HIS A 14 21.04 -1.37 -17.92
C HIS A 14 22.01 -1.46 -19.10
N ARG A 15 22.59 -0.33 -19.51
CA ARG A 15 23.79 -0.34 -20.36
C ARG A 15 25.01 -0.57 -19.47
N PRO A 16 25.89 -1.52 -19.84
CA PRO A 16 27.21 -1.61 -19.23
C PRO A 16 28.07 -0.41 -19.66
N ASP A 17 28.87 0.07 -18.71
CA ASP A 17 29.82 1.17 -18.80
C ASP A 17 30.83 0.96 -19.96
N PRO A 18 30.86 1.82 -20.99
CA PRO A 18 31.82 1.71 -22.10
C PRO A 18 32.93 2.75 -21.93
N ASN A 19 33.67 2.73 -20.80
CA ASN A 19 34.87 3.54 -20.62
C ASN A 19 36.12 2.69 -20.30
N TRP A 20 36.32 1.63 -21.08
CA TRP A 20 37.64 1.04 -21.25
C TRP A 20 38.11 1.18 -22.71
N LEU A 21 39.30 1.78 -22.84
CA LEU A 21 40.13 1.93 -24.04
C LEU A 21 39.87 3.13 -24.95
N ALA A 22 40.49 4.27 -24.64
CA ALA A 22 41.30 5.03 -25.60
C ALA A 22 42.11 6.12 -24.88
N GLY A 23 43.44 5.94 -24.82
CA GLY A 23 44.36 6.97 -24.34
C GLY A 23 44.52 8.10 -25.35
N LYS A 24 44.62 9.34 -24.84
CA LYS A 24 45.35 10.47 -25.43
C LYS A 24 45.66 11.53 -24.35
N PRO A 25 46.74 12.31 -24.51
CA PRO A 25 47.44 12.98 -23.41
C PRO A 25 46.79 14.29 -22.99
N ILE A 26 46.88 14.58 -21.69
CA ILE A 26 46.45 15.84 -21.08
C ILE A 26 47.56 16.88 -21.31
N ALA A 27 47.21 17.95 -22.02
CA ALA A 27 48.06 19.13 -22.18
C ALA A 27 47.91 20.06 -20.95
N GLU A 28 49.05 20.61 -20.53
CA GLU A 28 49.24 21.51 -19.40
C GLU A 28 48.43 22.82 -19.54
N GLN A 29 47.78 23.24 -18.45
CA GLN A 29 47.36 24.63 -18.23
C GLN A 29 47.68 25.07 -16.79
N PRO A 30 47.96 26.37 -16.57
CA PRO A 30 48.75 26.82 -15.44
C PRO A 30 47.93 27.09 -14.17
N LEU A 31 48.54 26.74 -13.03
CA LEU A 31 48.09 26.98 -11.66
C LEU A 31 48.07 28.48 -11.32
N ALA A 32 46.89 29.11 -11.39
CA ALA A 32 46.64 30.42 -10.82
C ALA A 32 45.32 30.40 -10.02
N GLY A 33 45.30 29.71 -8.87
CA GLY A 33 44.08 29.62 -8.04
C GLY A 33 44.29 29.29 -6.56
N HIS A 34 45.52 29.13 -6.07
CA HIS A 34 45.77 28.52 -4.77
C HIS A 34 45.78 29.45 -3.54
N PHE A 35 45.51 30.76 -3.69
CA PHE A 35 45.60 31.70 -2.55
C PHE A 35 44.27 32.16 -1.93
N ARG A 36 43.10 31.76 -2.46
CA ARG A 36 41.79 32.10 -1.85
C ARG A 36 41.16 31.01 -0.98
N TYR A 37 41.74 29.81 -0.92
CA TYR A 37 41.11 28.67 -0.21
C TYR A 37 41.46 28.60 1.28
N MET A 38 42.56 29.22 1.73
CA MET A 38 43.01 29.09 3.13
C MET A 38 42.29 30.02 4.12
N SER A 39 41.76 31.17 3.70
CA SER A 39 41.01 32.05 4.62
C SER A 39 39.60 31.53 4.94
N HIS A 40 38.99 30.75 4.04
CA HIS A 40 37.66 30.20 4.25
C HIS A 40 37.64 28.98 5.19
N LEU A 41 38.74 28.22 5.24
CA LEU A 41 38.90 27.05 6.11
C LEU A 41 39.04 27.43 7.59
N GLN A 42 39.75 28.53 7.91
CA GLN A 42 39.92 28.98 9.30
C GLN A 42 38.61 29.49 9.92
N SER A 43 37.73 30.13 9.12
CA SER A 43 36.42 30.60 9.62
C SER A 43 35.45 29.45 9.91
N ARG A 44 35.47 28.39 9.08
CA ARG A 44 34.63 27.20 9.31
C ARG A 44 35.05 26.37 10.52
N GLN A 45 36.35 26.28 10.82
CA GLN A 45 36.84 25.57 12.00
C GLN A 45 36.42 26.24 13.31
N LYS A 46 36.38 27.58 13.35
CA LYS A 46 35.92 28.33 14.54
C LYS A 46 34.44 28.08 14.84
N LEU A 47 33.59 28.08 13.81
CA LEU A 47 32.15 27.84 13.96
C LEU A 47 31.83 26.42 14.44
N VAL A 48 32.60 25.42 14.00
CA VAL A 48 32.45 24.02 14.44
C VAL A 48 32.86 23.86 15.89
N LEU A 49 33.96 24.49 16.32
CA LEU A 49 34.39 24.44 17.73
C LEU A 49 33.38 25.10 18.68
N GLU A 50 32.81 26.24 18.31
CA GLU A 50 31.81 26.94 19.12
C GLU A 50 30.51 26.10 19.29
N ARG A 51 30.08 25.40 18.23
CA ARG A 51 28.92 24.49 18.30
C ARG A 51 29.18 23.26 19.16
N LEU A 52 30.38 22.66 19.04
CA LEU A 52 30.76 21.52 19.87
C LEU A 52 30.88 21.89 21.34
N PHE A 53 31.38 23.10 21.64
CA PHE A 53 31.44 23.61 23.00
C PHE A 53 30.05 23.82 23.60
N PHE A 54 29.11 24.40 22.84
CA PHE A 54 27.72 24.57 23.28
C PHE A 54 27.03 23.23 23.56
N LEU A 55 27.20 22.24 22.67
CA LEU A 55 26.66 20.89 22.87
C LEU A 55 27.23 20.25 24.15
N PHE A 56 28.55 20.36 24.36
CA PHE A 56 29.21 19.80 25.54
C PHE A 56 28.71 20.42 26.85
N VAL A 57 28.54 21.74 26.90
CA VAL A 57 27.97 22.44 28.07
C VAL A 57 26.51 22.02 28.31
N LEU A 58 25.73 21.87 27.23
CA LEU A 58 24.34 21.42 27.33
C LEU A 58 24.26 19.99 27.91
N THR A 59 25.14 19.08 27.47
CA THR A 59 25.21 17.70 27.99
C THR A 59 25.59 17.64 29.46
N ILE A 60 26.51 18.51 29.92
CA ILE A 60 26.87 18.59 31.34
C ILE A 60 25.69 19.08 32.19
N LEU A 61 25.00 20.13 31.73
CA LEU A 61 23.84 20.67 32.45
C LEU A 61 22.68 19.66 32.49
N PHE A 62 22.46 18.91 31.41
CA PHE A 62 21.43 17.86 31.36
C PHE A 62 21.74 16.71 32.34
N ASN A 63 22.99 16.23 32.36
CA ASN A 63 23.40 15.18 33.29
C ASN A 63 23.36 15.64 34.76
N ALA A 64 23.66 16.90 35.03
CA ALA A 64 23.55 17.47 36.39
C ALA A 64 22.08 17.57 36.86
N ALA A 65 21.15 17.89 35.94
CA ALA A 65 19.73 17.95 36.26
C ALA A 65 19.10 16.56 36.49
N CYS A 66 19.62 15.51 35.83
CA CYS A 66 19.12 14.14 35.99
C CYS A 66 19.50 13.50 37.34
N ASN A 67 20.58 13.94 38.00
CA ASN A 67 21.04 13.36 39.28
C ASN A 67 20.27 13.83 40.53
N LEU A 68 19.27 14.70 40.39
CA LEU A 68 18.47 15.23 41.52
C LEU A 68 17.09 14.56 41.70
N ARG A 69 16.71 13.59 40.85
CA ARG A 69 15.50 12.80 41.06
C ARG A 69 15.86 11.47 41.72
N GLY A 70 15.49 11.34 43.00
CA GLY A 70 15.50 10.06 43.69
C GLY A 70 14.66 9.01 42.94
N PRO A 71 14.80 7.72 43.28
CA PRO A 71 14.15 6.62 42.58
C PRO A 71 12.62 6.70 42.79
N ILE A 72 11.94 7.36 41.87
CA ILE A 72 10.49 7.24 41.72
C ILE A 72 10.30 5.94 40.95
N SER A 73 9.96 4.85 41.64
CA SER A 73 9.45 3.63 40.99
C SER A 73 8.11 3.98 40.35
N PRO A 74 8.00 4.10 39.01
CA PRO A 74 6.72 4.29 38.36
C PRO A 74 6.17 2.89 38.11
N SER A 75 5.41 2.35 39.07
CA SER A 75 4.52 1.21 38.82
C SER A 75 3.28 1.72 38.09
N SER A 76 3.45 2.22 36.88
CA SER A 76 2.37 2.54 35.96
C SER A 76 2.25 1.37 35.00
N SER A 77 1.42 0.38 35.33
CA SER A 77 1.04 -0.67 34.39
C SER A 77 0.27 0.00 33.25
N SER A 78 0.91 0.21 32.11
CA SER A 78 0.21 0.62 30.89
C SER A 78 -0.90 -0.39 30.61
N PRO A 79 -2.14 0.04 30.33
CA PRO A 79 -3.21 -0.88 30.00
C PRO A 79 -2.81 -1.73 28.79
N THR A 80 -3.11 -3.02 28.84
CA THR A 80 -2.95 -3.91 27.70
C THR A 80 -3.81 -3.41 26.54
N PRO A 81 -3.27 -3.26 25.32
CA PRO A 81 -4.04 -2.79 24.17
C PRO A 81 -5.18 -3.77 23.85
N THR A 82 -6.30 -3.24 23.33
CA THR A 82 -7.35 -4.10 22.77
C THR A 82 -6.88 -4.78 21.49
N VAL A 83 -7.60 -5.82 21.04
CA VAL A 83 -7.26 -6.51 19.78
C VAL A 83 -7.36 -5.54 18.60
N GLU A 84 -8.36 -4.68 18.57
CA GLU A 84 -8.52 -3.64 17.54
C GLU A 84 -7.31 -2.70 17.52
N GLN A 85 -6.83 -2.27 18.70
CA GLN A 85 -5.63 -1.42 18.80
C GLN A 85 -4.37 -2.16 18.32
N ALA A 86 -4.26 -3.45 18.62
CA ALA A 86 -3.15 -4.27 18.16
C ALA A 86 -3.17 -4.47 16.63
N VAL A 87 -4.35 -4.69 16.05
CA VAL A 87 -4.54 -4.80 14.59
C VAL A 87 -4.15 -3.51 13.90
N VAL A 88 -4.68 -2.38 14.38
CA VAL A 88 -4.35 -1.05 13.83
C VAL A 88 -2.83 -0.83 13.90
N ALA A 89 -2.21 -1.04 15.06
CA ALA A 89 -0.77 -0.88 15.22
C ALA A 89 0.05 -1.79 14.28
N ALA A 90 -0.39 -3.04 14.08
CA ALA A 90 0.27 -3.97 13.16
C ALA A 90 0.13 -3.55 11.69
N VAL A 91 -1.05 -3.04 11.29
CA VAL A 91 -1.26 -2.46 9.95
C VAL A 91 -0.40 -1.21 9.78
N SER A 92 -0.36 -0.31 10.77
CA SER A 92 0.50 0.88 10.78
C SER A 92 1.97 0.54 10.57
N ALA A 93 2.46 -0.50 11.25
CA ALA A 93 3.85 -0.94 11.12
C ALA A 93 4.22 -1.37 9.69
N LYS A 94 3.26 -1.82 8.87
CA LYS A 94 3.49 -2.17 7.46
C LYS A 94 3.72 -0.95 6.56
N PHE A 95 3.38 0.26 7.01
CA PHE A 95 3.58 1.50 6.24
C PHE A 95 4.87 2.26 6.62
N GLU A 96 5.64 1.75 7.58
CA GLU A 96 6.99 2.12 8.02
C GLU A 96 7.31 3.63 8.18
N SER A 97 7.36 4.43 7.12
CA SER A 97 7.91 5.80 7.13
C SER A 97 6.91 6.93 7.31
N ASP A 98 5.64 6.73 6.97
CA ASP A 98 4.71 7.84 6.78
C ASP A 98 3.46 7.75 7.67
N PHE A 99 3.51 6.90 8.71
CA PHE A 99 2.38 6.63 9.59
C PHE A 99 2.52 7.35 10.93
N TYR A 100 1.47 8.08 11.32
CA TYR A 100 1.38 8.82 12.58
C TYR A 100 0.30 8.23 13.46
N ALA A 101 0.49 8.32 14.78
CA ALA A 101 -0.43 7.74 15.76
C ALA A 101 -1.82 8.40 15.75
N SER A 102 -1.90 9.66 15.32
CA SER A 102 -3.14 10.42 15.24
C SER A 102 -3.18 11.36 14.04
N ARG A 103 -4.39 11.82 13.71
CA ARG A 103 -4.63 12.87 12.73
C ARG A 103 -3.89 14.15 13.07
N ASP A 104 -3.91 14.56 14.34
CA ASP A 104 -3.33 15.83 14.78
C ASP A 104 -1.80 15.81 14.65
N ASP A 105 -1.16 14.70 15.01
CA ASP A 105 0.30 14.53 14.84
C ASP A 105 0.69 14.57 13.36
N CYS A 106 -0.12 13.94 12.51
CA CYS A 106 0.05 13.96 11.05
C CYS A 106 -0.08 15.38 10.49
N ILE A 107 -1.15 16.11 10.84
CA ILE A 107 -1.34 17.50 10.41
C ILE A 107 -0.19 18.38 10.89
N GLN A 108 0.25 18.22 12.14
CA GLN A 108 1.37 18.98 12.69
C GLN A 108 2.66 18.71 11.91
N ALA A 109 2.97 17.45 11.63
CA ALA A 109 4.18 17.09 10.86
C ALA A 109 4.20 17.70 9.47
N VAL A 110 3.05 17.75 8.79
CA VAL A 110 2.91 18.41 7.49
C VAL A 110 3.00 19.93 7.61
N ALA A 111 2.40 20.53 8.64
CA ALA A 111 2.46 21.96 8.90
C ALA A 111 3.89 22.45 9.27
N GLU A 112 4.69 21.59 9.88
CA GLU A 112 6.10 21.84 10.22
C GLU A 112 7.06 21.51 9.07
N GLU A 113 6.54 21.16 7.88
CA GLU A 113 7.32 20.79 6.68
C GLU A 113 8.28 19.61 6.90
N THR A 114 8.01 18.75 7.89
CA THR A 114 8.82 17.55 8.14
C THR A 114 8.52 16.44 7.13
N THR A 115 7.32 16.48 6.55
CA THR A 115 6.86 15.66 5.44
C THR A 115 5.83 16.46 4.62
N ASN A 116 5.66 16.14 3.34
CA ASN A 116 4.59 16.71 2.50
C ASN A 116 3.28 15.89 2.56
N TRP A 117 3.30 14.71 3.17
CA TRP A 117 2.12 13.88 3.38
C TRP A 117 2.29 12.89 4.54
N CYS A 118 1.18 12.38 5.07
CA CYS A 118 1.20 11.40 6.15
C CYS A 118 -0.10 10.57 6.19
N ARG A 119 -0.03 9.42 6.86
CA ARG A 119 -1.14 8.49 7.11
C ARG A 119 -1.43 8.39 8.60
N PHE A 120 -2.68 8.12 8.95
CA PHE A 120 -3.11 7.94 10.35
C PHE A 120 -4.32 7.00 10.42
N PRO A 121 -4.54 6.29 11.54
CA PRO A 121 -5.67 5.39 11.67
C PRO A 121 -6.94 6.19 11.94
N LEU A 122 -8.03 5.82 11.27
CA LEU A 122 -9.36 6.40 11.49
C LEU A 122 -10.25 5.47 12.29
N ALA A 123 -10.38 4.23 11.83
CA ALA A 123 -11.25 3.24 12.44
C ALA A 123 -10.77 1.82 12.11
N SER A 124 -11.21 0.87 12.93
CA SER A 124 -11.13 -0.54 12.63
C SER A 124 -12.41 -1.23 13.10
N GLU A 125 -13.01 -2.05 12.25
CA GLU A 125 -14.21 -2.83 12.59
C GLU A 125 -14.04 -4.29 12.20
N LEU A 126 -14.52 -5.20 13.03
CA LEU A 126 -14.55 -6.62 12.72
C LEU A 126 -15.61 -6.86 11.63
N THR A 127 -15.25 -7.61 10.59
CA THR A 127 -16.10 -7.92 9.44
C THR A 127 -16.15 -9.42 9.20
N TYR A 128 -17.24 -9.87 8.58
CA TYR A 128 -17.54 -11.28 8.38
C TYR A 128 -17.97 -11.52 6.94
N GLN A 129 -17.44 -12.58 6.34
CA GLN A 129 -17.84 -13.07 5.02
C GLN A 129 -17.90 -14.60 5.07
N PRO A 130 -18.94 -15.25 4.52
CA PRO A 130 -19.06 -16.71 4.55
C PRO A 130 -17.83 -17.43 3.99
N GLU A 131 -17.23 -16.87 2.94
CA GLU A 131 -16.05 -17.43 2.27
C GLU A 131 -14.84 -17.44 3.21
N TRP A 132 -14.67 -16.37 3.99
CA TRP A 132 -13.60 -16.28 4.99
C TRP A 132 -13.85 -17.19 6.19
N GLU A 133 -15.07 -17.28 6.69
CA GLU A 133 -15.41 -18.19 7.80
C GLU A 133 -15.18 -19.66 7.41
N GLN A 134 -15.51 -20.01 6.17
CA GLN A 134 -15.31 -21.35 5.64
C GLN A 134 -13.83 -21.66 5.41
N LEU A 135 -13.06 -20.71 4.86
CA LEU A 135 -11.66 -20.93 4.49
C LEU A 135 -10.71 -20.78 5.68
N PHE A 136 -10.97 -19.81 6.56
CA PHE A 136 -10.09 -19.40 7.65
C PHE A 136 -10.83 -19.36 9.01
N PRO A 137 -11.27 -20.51 9.54
CA PRO A 137 -12.17 -20.57 10.71
C PRO A 137 -11.57 -20.00 12.02
N ASN A 138 -10.25 -19.78 12.07
CA ASN A 138 -9.54 -19.25 13.24
C ASN A 138 -8.96 -17.84 13.00
N THR A 139 -9.35 -17.17 11.91
CA THR A 139 -8.82 -15.86 11.52
C THR A 139 -9.92 -14.82 11.65
N LEU A 140 -9.58 -13.69 12.27
CA LEU A 140 -10.49 -12.55 12.37
C LEU A 140 -10.18 -11.55 11.25
N PHE A 141 -11.20 -11.01 10.60
CA PHE A 141 -11.02 -10.05 9.51
C PHE A 141 -11.49 -8.68 9.95
N TYR A 142 -10.63 -7.68 9.81
CA TYR A 142 -10.93 -6.30 10.15
C TYR A 142 -10.96 -5.43 8.91
N LEU A 143 -11.96 -4.56 8.79
CA LEU A 143 -11.89 -3.40 7.90
C LEU A 143 -11.14 -2.30 8.65
N VAL A 144 -10.05 -1.83 8.06
CA VAL A 144 -9.21 -0.78 8.64
C VAL A 144 -9.25 0.44 7.73
N ASP A 145 -9.71 1.55 8.28
CA ASP A 145 -9.74 2.85 7.62
C ASP A 145 -8.49 3.65 7.99
N ILE A 146 -7.76 4.09 6.97
CA ILE A 146 -6.55 4.90 7.09
C ILE A 146 -6.81 6.23 6.40
N GLY A 147 -6.66 7.32 7.14
CA GLY A 147 -6.66 8.66 6.60
C GLY A 147 -5.30 8.98 5.97
N LEU A 148 -5.32 9.70 4.85
CA LEU A 148 -4.16 10.28 4.21
C LEU A 148 -4.33 11.80 4.20
N TRP A 149 -3.32 12.50 4.73
CA TRP A 149 -3.21 13.94 4.70
C TRP A 149 -2.08 14.36 3.78
N ARG A 150 -2.28 15.39 2.96
CA ARG A 150 -1.26 15.97 2.06
C ARG A 150 -1.20 17.48 2.26
N SER A 151 -0.02 18.06 2.05
CA SER A 151 0.16 19.52 2.07
C SER A 151 -0.62 20.18 0.93
N GLU A 152 -0.97 21.45 1.10
CA GLU A 152 -1.65 22.24 0.08
C GLU A 152 -0.79 22.52 -1.16
N GLU A 153 0.54 22.36 -1.08
CA GLU A 153 1.43 22.60 -2.21
C GLU A 153 1.31 21.50 -3.28
N ASP A 154 0.93 20.29 -2.87
CA ASP A 154 0.67 19.14 -3.75
C ASP A 154 -0.80 19.07 -4.22
N THR A 155 -1.67 19.95 -3.72
CA THR A 155 -3.09 20.03 -4.10
C THR A 155 -3.45 21.40 -4.67
N LEU A 156 -4.64 21.54 -5.25
CA LEU A 156 -5.08 22.86 -5.72
C LEU A 156 -5.22 23.82 -4.51
N PRO A 157 -4.81 25.10 -4.63
CA PRO A 157 -4.89 26.05 -3.51
C PRO A 157 -6.32 26.11 -2.93
N GLY A 158 -6.44 25.88 -1.61
CA GLY A 158 -7.72 25.80 -0.90
C GLY A 158 -8.35 24.41 -0.83
N HIS A 159 -7.67 23.36 -1.31
CA HIS A 159 -8.10 21.97 -1.19
C HIS A 159 -7.17 21.18 -0.28
N GLN A 160 -7.48 21.13 1.02
CA GLN A 160 -6.98 20.04 1.87
C GLN A 160 -7.77 18.79 1.52
N GLN A 161 -7.11 17.75 1.01
CA GLN A 161 -7.77 16.51 0.65
C GLN A 161 -7.43 15.45 1.69
N GLU A 162 -8.40 15.16 2.56
CA GLU A 162 -8.39 13.97 3.39
C GLU A 162 -8.89 12.80 2.53
N GLU A 163 -7.98 11.95 2.08
CA GLU A 163 -8.33 10.71 1.39
C GLU A 163 -8.47 9.61 2.43
N THR A 164 -9.55 8.81 2.36
CA THR A 164 -9.71 7.63 3.20
C THR A 164 -9.45 6.39 2.38
N HIS A 165 -8.49 5.58 2.82
CA HIS A 165 -8.21 4.28 2.24
C HIS A 165 -8.71 3.20 3.20
N ARG A 166 -9.50 2.25 2.67
CA ARG A 166 -9.98 1.10 3.42
C ARG A 166 -9.20 -0.14 3.03
N PHE A 167 -8.83 -0.96 4.02
CA PHE A 167 -8.11 -2.22 3.84
C PHE A 167 -8.81 -3.35 4.56
N VAL A 168 -8.62 -4.59 4.08
CA VAL A 168 -8.91 -5.78 4.87
C VAL A 168 -7.62 -6.26 5.54
N ALA A 169 -7.67 -6.41 6.86
CA ALA A 169 -6.60 -6.98 7.67
C ALA A 169 -7.07 -8.31 8.28
N ALA A 170 -6.46 -9.42 7.85
CA ALA A 170 -6.65 -10.72 8.48
C ALA A 170 -5.71 -10.83 9.68
N TRP A 171 -6.28 -11.09 10.86
CA TRP A 171 -5.58 -11.16 12.13
C TRP A 171 -5.62 -12.59 12.68
N GLN A 172 -4.44 -13.17 12.89
CA GLN A 172 -4.28 -14.51 13.42
C GLN A 172 -2.95 -14.64 14.15
N ALA A 173 -2.98 -15.23 15.35
CA ALA A 173 -1.77 -15.52 16.14
C ALA A 173 -0.82 -14.31 16.28
N GLU A 174 -1.37 -13.11 16.51
CA GLU A 174 -0.64 -11.83 16.63
C GLU A 174 0.05 -11.36 15.34
N GLU A 175 -0.22 -12.01 14.21
CA GLU A 175 0.22 -11.58 12.89
C GLU A 175 -0.93 -10.95 12.10
N VAL A 176 -0.56 -9.98 11.24
CA VAL A 176 -1.48 -9.33 10.31
C VAL A 176 -1.11 -9.65 8.87
N TYR A 177 -2.10 -10.09 8.12
CA TYR A 177 -2.02 -10.39 6.70
C TYR A 177 -2.94 -9.44 5.94
N MET A 178 -2.35 -8.68 5.01
CA MET A 178 -3.10 -7.84 4.06
C MET A 178 -3.28 -8.62 2.75
N VAL A 179 -3.98 -8.04 1.76
CA VAL A 179 -4.18 -8.68 0.45
C VAL A 179 -2.86 -9.13 -0.21
N GLN A 180 -1.78 -8.36 -0.04
CA GLN A 180 -0.44 -8.71 -0.55
C GLN A 180 0.20 -9.89 0.19
N GLY A 181 -0.29 -10.22 1.39
CA GLY A 181 0.15 -11.33 2.22
C GLY A 181 -0.81 -12.53 2.19
N PHE A 182 -1.69 -12.62 1.19
CA PHE A 182 -2.72 -13.67 1.14
C PHE A 182 -2.11 -15.08 0.99
N GLY A 183 -1.00 -15.22 0.27
CA GLY A 183 -0.28 -16.49 0.17
C GLY A 183 0.23 -16.96 1.54
N GLU A 184 0.85 -16.06 2.30
CA GLU A 184 1.31 -16.34 3.65
C GLU A 184 0.15 -16.67 4.61
N LEU A 185 -1.03 -16.05 4.42
CA LEU A 185 -2.22 -16.39 5.19
C LEU A 185 -2.72 -17.82 4.90
N LEU A 186 -2.67 -18.26 3.63
CA LEU A 186 -2.99 -19.64 3.26
C LEU A 186 -2.01 -20.62 3.92
N ASP A 187 -0.71 -20.30 3.87
CA ASP A 187 0.36 -21.11 4.47
C ASP A 187 0.21 -21.20 5.99
N ALA A 188 -0.07 -20.08 6.67
CA ALA A 188 -0.30 -20.02 8.12
C ALA A 188 -1.48 -20.89 8.59
N ASN A 189 -2.44 -21.14 7.70
CA ASN A 189 -3.60 -22.00 7.93
C ASN A 189 -3.44 -23.41 7.35
N ALA A 190 -2.26 -23.76 6.83
CA ALA A 190 -1.99 -25.03 6.15
C ALA A 190 -2.97 -25.35 5.01
N ILE A 191 -3.39 -24.33 4.26
CA ILE A 191 -4.34 -24.45 3.16
C ILE A 191 -3.58 -24.61 1.85
N SER A 192 -3.56 -25.84 1.32
CA SER A 192 -3.13 -26.07 -0.06
C SER A 192 -4.27 -25.83 -1.04
N VAL A 193 -3.97 -25.18 -2.17
CA VAL A 193 -4.98 -24.99 -3.22
C VAL A 193 -5.18 -26.29 -4.00
N THR A 194 -6.42 -26.71 -4.16
CA THR A 194 -6.82 -27.93 -4.86
C THR A 194 -8.01 -27.61 -5.76
N ASP A 195 -8.35 -28.50 -6.69
CA ASP A 195 -9.56 -28.32 -7.51
C ASP A 195 -10.83 -28.18 -6.65
N ALA A 196 -10.86 -28.81 -5.46
CA ALA A 196 -12.02 -28.82 -4.57
C ALA A 196 -12.24 -27.50 -3.82
N ASN A 197 -11.19 -26.70 -3.58
CA ASN A 197 -11.28 -25.44 -2.82
C ASN A 197 -10.82 -24.20 -3.61
N ARG A 198 -10.39 -24.34 -4.87
CA ARG A 198 -9.85 -23.23 -5.68
C ARG A 198 -10.83 -22.06 -5.81
N GLU A 199 -12.12 -22.35 -5.99
CA GLU A 199 -13.14 -21.32 -6.07
C GLU A 199 -13.25 -20.52 -4.76
N LEU A 200 -13.31 -21.21 -3.62
CA LEU A 200 -13.37 -20.58 -2.31
C LEU A 200 -12.13 -19.72 -2.01
N VAL A 201 -10.94 -20.20 -2.41
CA VAL A 201 -9.68 -19.44 -2.32
C VAL A 201 -9.74 -18.18 -3.17
N ALA A 202 -10.22 -18.29 -4.41
CA ALA A 202 -10.38 -17.16 -5.32
C ALA A 202 -11.38 -16.12 -4.77
N GLN A 203 -12.54 -16.56 -4.29
CA GLN A 203 -13.54 -15.69 -3.68
C GLN A 203 -13.01 -14.97 -2.44
N SER A 204 -12.32 -15.69 -1.55
CA SER A 204 -11.71 -15.12 -0.34
C SER A 204 -10.67 -14.04 -0.67
N PHE A 205 -9.82 -14.29 -1.67
CA PHE A 205 -8.88 -13.28 -2.17
C PHE A 205 -9.62 -12.07 -2.76
N ALA A 206 -10.64 -12.32 -3.59
CA ALA A 206 -11.41 -11.28 -4.24
C ALA A 206 -11.98 -10.28 -3.22
N LEU A 207 -12.59 -10.77 -2.14
CA LEU A 207 -13.13 -9.94 -1.06
C LEU A 207 -12.05 -9.07 -0.41
N MET A 208 -10.86 -9.61 -0.13
CA MET A 208 -9.75 -8.83 0.44
C MET A 208 -9.23 -7.74 -0.51
N SER A 209 -9.43 -7.89 -1.81
CA SER A 209 -8.99 -6.94 -2.84
C SER A 209 -9.96 -5.78 -3.10
N ILE A 210 -11.19 -5.82 -2.56
CA ILE A 210 -12.21 -4.77 -2.74
C ILE A 210 -12.80 -4.26 -1.41
N PRO A 211 -11.97 -3.88 -0.42
CA PRO A 211 -12.40 -3.48 0.92
C PRO A 211 -13.46 -2.38 0.94
N ALA A 212 -13.37 -1.40 0.04
CA ALA A 212 -14.32 -0.28 -0.06
C ALA A 212 -15.76 -0.72 -0.40
N TYR A 213 -15.93 -1.93 -0.96
CA TYR A 213 -17.21 -2.40 -1.49
C TYR A 213 -17.89 -3.46 -0.61
N LEU A 214 -17.22 -3.93 0.45
CA LEU A 214 -17.73 -5.02 1.29
C LEU A 214 -18.98 -4.67 2.08
N GLY A 215 -19.17 -3.38 2.43
CA GLY A 215 -20.33 -2.92 3.20
C GLY A 215 -21.68 -3.15 2.51
N GLY A 216 -21.69 -3.42 1.21
CA GLY A 216 -22.89 -3.70 0.44
C GLY A 216 -23.11 -5.14 0.02
N GLY A 217 -22.28 -6.07 0.51
CA GLY A 217 -22.28 -7.45 0.05
C GLY A 217 -21.68 -7.59 -1.35
N VAL A 218 -21.04 -8.74 -1.58
CA VAL A 218 -20.48 -9.13 -2.86
C VAL A 218 -21.12 -10.45 -3.24
N ARG A 219 -21.67 -10.52 -4.43
CA ARG A 219 -22.23 -11.76 -4.96
C ARG A 219 -21.38 -12.22 -6.14
N PHE A 220 -20.87 -13.43 -6.03
CA PHE A 220 -20.14 -14.08 -7.11
C PHE A 220 -21.13 -14.63 -8.15
N LEU A 221 -20.82 -14.36 -9.42
CA LEU A 221 -21.69 -14.67 -10.56
C LEU A 221 -21.19 -15.87 -11.35
N GLU A 222 -19.88 -15.94 -11.56
CA GLU A 222 -19.29 -16.92 -12.44
C GLU A 222 -17.87 -17.24 -12.00
N TRP A 223 -17.59 -18.53 -11.90
CA TRP A 223 -16.26 -19.09 -11.69
C TRP A 223 -15.99 -20.07 -12.83
N SER A 224 -14.90 -19.88 -13.56
CA SER A 224 -14.61 -20.75 -14.71
C SER A 224 -13.12 -20.83 -15.03
N ALA A 225 -12.73 -21.99 -15.56
CA ALA A 225 -11.43 -22.17 -16.18
C ALA A 225 -11.42 -21.46 -17.54
N ILE A 226 -10.30 -20.85 -17.88
CA ILE A 226 -10.09 -20.26 -19.21
C ILE A 226 -8.91 -20.89 -19.89
N GLU A 227 -9.00 -21.01 -21.20
CA GLU A 227 -7.83 -21.30 -22.01
C GLU A 227 -6.78 -20.21 -21.75
N PRO A 228 -5.53 -20.58 -21.43
CA PRO A 228 -4.49 -19.60 -21.18
C PRO A 228 -4.34 -18.62 -22.33
N VAL A 229 -4.79 -17.39 -22.13
CA VAL A 229 -4.70 -16.33 -23.14
C VAL A 229 -3.24 -15.90 -23.28
N SER A 230 -2.80 -15.62 -24.51
CA SER A 230 -1.48 -15.04 -24.75
C SER A 230 -1.39 -13.64 -24.13
N GLY A 231 -0.51 -13.47 -23.14
CA GLY A 231 -0.28 -12.22 -22.44
C GLY A 231 0.94 -12.31 -21.52
N ARG A 232 1.21 -11.26 -20.74
CA ARG A 232 2.32 -11.25 -19.76
C ARG A 232 2.18 -12.37 -18.74
N HIS A 233 0.95 -12.70 -18.36
CA HIS A 233 0.61 -13.78 -17.45
C HIS A 233 -0.30 -14.79 -18.15
N LYS A 234 -0.10 -16.09 -17.86
CA LYS A 234 -0.91 -17.20 -18.38
C LYS A 234 -2.05 -17.50 -17.42
N TYR A 235 -3.03 -16.60 -17.35
CA TYR A 235 -4.23 -16.82 -16.52
C TYR A 235 -4.95 -18.09 -16.95
N ASN A 236 -5.38 -18.90 -15.99
CA ASN A 236 -6.07 -20.16 -16.24
C ASN A 236 -7.45 -20.25 -15.57
N TYR A 237 -7.81 -19.25 -14.76
CA TYR A 237 -9.14 -19.12 -14.16
C TYR A 237 -9.57 -17.66 -14.13
N TYR A 238 -10.89 -17.44 -14.07
CA TYR A 238 -11.45 -16.16 -13.70
C TYR A 238 -12.65 -16.30 -12.75
N LEU A 239 -12.90 -15.22 -12.03
CA LEU A 239 -14.06 -15.02 -11.17
C LEU A 239 -14.73 -13.71 -11.57
N LYS A 240 -16.05 -13.72 -11.74
CA LYS A 240 -16.87 -12.50 -11.85
C LYS A 240 -17.68 -12.33 -10.58
N GLY A 241 -17.78 -11.09 -10.12
CA GLY A 241 -18.63 -10.73 -9.00
C GLY A 241 -19.23 -9.35 -9.20
N TRP A 242 -20.27 -9.06 -8.43
CA TRP A 242 -20.89 -7.76 -8.39
C TRP A 242 -21.19 -7.35 -6.96
N THR A 243 -21.20 -6.04 -6.71
CA THR A 243 -21.51 -5.47 -5.39
C THR A 243 -22.96 -5.00 -5.38
N GLU A 244 -23.75 -5.40 -4.38
CA GLU A 244 -25.20 -5.17 -4.44
C GLU A 244 -25.55 -3.68 -4.31
N ILE A 245 -24.92 -2.98 -3.37
CA ILE A 245 -25.19 -1.54 -3.15
C ILE A 245 -24.66 -0.68 -4.30
N TRP A 246 -23.45 -0.96 -4.78
CA TRP A 246 -22.77 -0.08 -5.74
C TRP A 246 -23.04 -0.44 -7.20
N GLY A 247 -23.65 -1.60 -7.46
CA GLY A 247 -23.87 -2.10 -8.82
C GLY A 247 -22.58 -2.23 -9.63
N CYS A 248 -21.43 -2.38 -8.98
CA CYS A 248 -20.12 -2.47 -9.63
C CYS A 248 -19.79 -3.93 -9.94
N GLN A 249 -19.39 -4.19 -11.19
CA GLN A 249 -18.95 -5.50 -11.64
C GLN A 249 -17.42 -5.58 -11.69
N PHE A 250 -16.89 -6.66 -11.12
CA PHE A 250 -15.48 -6.98 -11.07
C PHE A 250 -15.22 -8.30 -11.78
N THR A 251 -14.07 -8.38 -12.45
CA THR A 251 -13.51 -9.63 -12.94
C THR A 251 -12.12 -9.79 -12.37
N TRP A 252 -11.85 -10.94 -11.77
CA TRP A 252 -10.51 -11.32 -11.31
C TRP A 252 -9.99 -12.43 -12.21
N LEU A 253 -8.76 -12.28 -12.67
CA LEU A 253 -8.03 -13.27 -13.45
C LEU A 253 -6.94 -13.87 -12.57
N TYR A 254 -6.90 -15.21 -12.49
CA TYR A 254 -6.00 -15.93 -11.62
C TYR A 254 -5.03 -16.79 -12.43
N VAL A 255 -3.80 -16.88 -11.94
CA VAL A 255 -2.86 -17.93 -12.28
C VAL A 255 -2.80 -18.87 -11.10
N PHE A 256 -3.31 -20.09 -11.24
CA PHE A 256 -3.11 -21.16 -10.28
C PHE A 256 -2.05 -22.14 -10.80
N THR A 257 -1.01 -22.40 -10.02
CA THR A 257 0.03 -23.40 -10.33
C THR A 257 0.18 -24.33 -9.15
N ASP A 258 0.14 -25.65 -9.36
CA ASP A 258 0.42 -26.72 -8.39
C ASP A 258 0.35 -26.28 -6.92
N GLN A 259 -0.89 -26.16 -6.42
CA GLN A 259 -1.24 -25.83 -5.03
C GLN A 259 -1.08 -24.40 -4.56
N TRP A 260 -0.73 -23.46 -5.44
CA TRP A 260 -0.49 -22.08 -5.08
C TRP A 260 -1.25 -21.08 -5.96
N LEU A 261 -1.45 -19.87 -5.42
CA LEU A 261 -2.00 -18.72 -6.11
C LEU A 261 -0.91 -17.64 -6.29
N PRO A 262 -0.07 -17.74 -7.34
CA PRO A 262 1.04 -16.82 -7.57
C PRO A 262 0.63 -15.42 -8.05
N VAL A 263 -0.41 -15.28 -8.87
CA VAL A 263 -0.74 -14.00 -9.51
C VAL A 263 -2.25 -13.83 -9.62
N VAL A 264 -2.71 -12.63 -9.26
CA VAL A 264 -4.08 -12.19 -9.49
C VAL A 264 -4.08 -10.80 -10.11
N THR A 265 -4.83 -10.64 -11.19
CA THR A 265 -5.13 -9.31 -11.73
C THR A 265 -6.62 -9.08 -11.63
N ARG A 266 -6.99 -8.00 -10.94
CA ARG A 266 -8.34 -7.47 -10.97
C ARG A 266 -8.46 -6.60 -12.21
N THR A 267 -9.39 -6.93 -13.11
CA THR A 267 -9.69 -6.01 -14.21
C THR A 267 -10.26 -4.72 -13.62
N PRO A 268 -10.08 -3.57 -14.30
CA PRO A 268 -10.79 -2.35 -13.95
C PRO A 268 -12.29 -2.62 -13.81
N ILE A 269 -12.97 -1.76 -13.07
CA ILE A 269 -14.42 -1.89 -12.89
C ILE A 269 -15.10 -1.80 -14.25
N ASN A 270 -15.67 -2.92 -14.70
CA ASN A 270 -16.18 -3.04 -16.06
C ASN A 270 -17.46 -2.21 -16.25
N ALA A 271 -18.24 -2.05 -15.17
CA ALA A 271 -19.39 -1.16 -15.08
C ALA A 271 -19.70 -0.89 -13.60
N CYS A 272 -20.07 0.34 -13.24
CA CYS A 272 -20.80 0.66 -12.02
C CYS A 272 -22.10 1.35 -12.41
N ALA A 273 -23.23 0.84 -11.95
CA ALA A 273 -24.50 1.56 -12.06
C ALA A 273 -24.67 2.45 -10.83
N SER A 274 -24.56 3.77 -11.00
CA SER A 274 -24.90 4.71 -9.92
C SER A 274 -26.42 4.88 -9.83
N GLY A 275 -27.04 4.31 -8.79
CA GLY A 275 -28.40 4.65 -8.35
C GLY A 275 -29.51 3.65 -8.73
N ASP A 276 -30.30 3.29 -7.72
CA ASP A 276 -31.64 2.66 -7.78
C ASP A 276 -31.80 1.27 -8.42
N TYR A 277 -30.85 0.35 -8.26
CA TYR A 277 -30.95 -1.03 -8.78
C TYR A 277 -30.92 -2.12 -7.69
N VAL A 278 -32.02 -2.26 -6.94
CA VAL A 278 -32.33 -3.53 -6.24
C VAL A 278 -33.63 -4.18 -6.73
N GLU A 279 -34.51 -3.46 -7.44
CA GLU A 279 -35.81 -4.05 -7.86
C GLU A 279 -35.85 -4.65 -9.29
N ASN A 280 -34.88 -4.37 -10.16
CA ASN A 280 -35.01 -4.69 -11.60
C ASN A 280 -34.18 -5.87 -12.13
N TYR A 281 -33.52 -6.67 -11.27
CA TYR A 281 -32.76 -7.84 -11.74
C TYR A 281 -33.61 -9.01 -12.29
N LYS A 282 -34.93 -8.84 -12.39
CA LYS A 282 -35.76 -9.71 -13.25
C LYS A 282 -35.52 -9.50 -14.76
N TYR A 283 -34.81 -8.45 -15.18
CA TYR A 283 -34.68 -8.09 -16.60
C TYR A 283 -33.28 -8.24 -17.22
N PHE A 284 -32.23 -8.59 -16.45
CA PHE A 284 -30.93 -8.97 -17.02
C PHE A 284 -30.82 -10.48 -17.29
N GLY A 285 -31.89 -11.04 -17.87
CA GLY A 285 -31.74 -12.27 -18.62
C GLY A 285 -30.98 -11.94 -19.91
N LEU A 286 -29.83 -12.59 -20.10
CA LEU A 286 -29.20 -12.79 -21.40
C LEU A 286 -28.89 -11.50 -22.19
N ALA A 287 -27.85 -10.76 -21.79
CA ALA A 287 -27.10 -9.94 -22.74
C ALA A 287 -25.83 -10.69 -23.11
N ASP A 288 -25.99 -11.67 -24.00
CA ASP A 288 -24.91 -12.45 -24.64
C ASP A 288 -24.15 -11.63 -25.69
N GLU A 289 -24.45 -10.33 -25.88
CA GLU A 289 -23.83 -9.53 -26.94
C GLU A 289 -23.48 -8.09 -26.48
N GLY A 290 -22.21 -7.90 -26.13
CA GLY A 290 -21.37 -6.93 -26.85
C GLY A 290 -21.68 -5.44 -26.77
N ILE A 291 -21.96 -4.86 -25.59
CA ILE A 291 -21.87 -3.40 -25.42
C ILE A 291 -20.97 -3.04 -24.23
N LEU A 292 -19.68 -2.83 -24.54
CA LEU A 292 -18.71 -2.18 -23.66
C LEU A 292 -18.97 -0.67 -23.68
N VAL A 293 -19.53 -0.14 -22.60
CA VAL A 293 -19.38 1.29 -22.29
C VAL A 293 -18.09 1.39 -21.48
N SER A 294 -17.08 2.06 -22.01
CA SER A 294 -15.78 2.25 -21.36
C SER A 294 -15.82 3.41 -20.37
N PRO A 295 -15.58 3.20 -19.07
CA PRO A 295 -15.01 4.21 -18.21
C PRO A 295 -13.49 3.98 -18.10
N HIS A 296 -12.74 5.08 -18.05
CA HIS A 296 -11.28 5.06 -17.89
C HIS A 296 -10.83 4.10 -16.78
N ALA A 297 -10.06 3.11 -17.20
CA ALA A 297 -9.51 2.05 -16.37
C ALA A 297 -8.19 2.46 -15.72
N TYR A 298 -8.12 2.46 -14.39
CA TYR A 298 -6.86 2.27 -13.68
C TYR A 298 -6.62 0.77 -13.53
N LEU A 299 -5.53 0.27 -14.11
CA LEU A 299 -5.01 -1.08 -13.86
C LEU A 299 -4.16 -1.02 -12.59
N GLU A 300 -4.63 -1.61 -11.51
CA GLU A 300 -3.79 -1.93 -10.36
C GLU A 300 -3.35 -3.39 -10.49
N ASP A 301 -2.12 -3.60 -10.97
CA ASP A 301 -1.48 -4.91 -10.93
C ASP A 301 -0.99 -5.18 -9.50
N PHE A 302 -1.51 -6.22 -8.85
CA PHE A 302 -0.97 -6.72 -7.59
C PHE A 302 0.13 -7.74 -7.89
N TYR A 303 1.39 -7.34 -7.74
CA TYR A 303 2.54 -8.24 -7.87
C TYR A 303 2.84 -8.89 -6.52
N PHE A 304 2.69 -10.22 -6.44
CA PHE A 304 3.37 -11.02 -5.44
C PHE A 304 4.81 -11.24 -5.90
N ASN A 305 5.78 -10.62 -5.22
CA ASN A 305 7.19 -10.96 -5.38
C ASN A 305 7.67 -11.65 -4.10
N ARG A 306 7.94 -12.95 -4.20
CA ARG A 306 9.00 -13.63 -3.44
C ARG A 306 9.79 -14.49 -4.42
#